data_AF-A0A1B6EUS1-F1
#
_entry.id   AF-A0A1B6EUS1-F1
#
_cell.length_a   1.000
_cell.length_b   1.000
_cell.length_c   1.000
_cell.angle_alpha   90.00
_cell.angle_beta   90.00
_cell.angle_gamma   90.00
#
_symmetry.space_group_name_H-M   'P 1'
#
loop_
_entity.id
_entity.type
_entity.pdbx_description
1 polymer ?
#
loop_
_entity_poly.entity_id
_entity_poly.type
_entity_poly.pdbx_seq_one_letter_code
_entity_poly.pdbx_strand_id
1 'polypeptide(L)'
;NRRYLIVTYTVEYDRIHYPLALEYSGPPDPKILQETIQRLEKQVVFLESQLSCNNVEEITNQIDSLQKKVVDVTTENVMLKEQIKKFNSAQVGKYTRKEMDVVFKSLYSLESKLKSEHETVDKLRRENAELSVQLEEALKTERFLRSQLRVFQFESPFKRRQNQKAHSPSPTRNRSLEHCFEKPFQPKRVTNRKIWSASSPELGRSSSEESVVGRRVIGKAKQKFQYKLSPRFRASSPTFSELSHNSGLSKCGCRNCLDTKFLRPDNRPGKNKNVKRGRDKEKLIKRIQSLENLISSIVLN
;
A
#
# COMPACT_ATOMS: atom_id res chain seq x y z
N ASN A 1 80.01 30.68 34.55
CA ASN A 1 79.31 31.10 33.32
C ASN A 1 77.81 30.79 33.50
N ARG A 2 77.07 31.67 34.18
CA ARG A 2 75.64 31.46 34.49
C ARG A 2 74.80 32.00 33.32
N ARG A 3 73.86 31.20 32.82
CA ARG A 3 72.98 31.58 31.71
C ARG A 3 71.59 31.87 32.26
N TYR A 4 70.94 32.90 31.73
CA TYR A 4 69.58 33.26 32.11
C TYR A 4 68.71 33.27 30.86
N LEU A 5 67.61 32.54 30.88
CA LEU A 5 66.52 32.73 29.92
C LEU A 5 65.65 33.86 30.49
N ILE A 6 65.66 35.03 29.85
CA ILE A 6 64.86 36.16 30.30
C ILE A 6 63.50 36.07 29.61
N VAL A 7 62.49 35.64 30.34
CA VAL A 7 61.11 35.72 29.87
C VAL A 7 60.63 37.13 30.14
N THR A 8 60.40 37.90 29.08
CA THR A 8 59.88 39.27 29.21
C THR A 8 58.40 39.25 28.90
N TYR A 9 57.60 39.61 29.89
CA TYR A 9 56.18 39.81 29.72
C TYR A 9 55.91 41.31 29.57
N THR A 10 55.33 41.70 28.45
CA THR A 10 55.02 43.10 28.14
C THR A 10 53.52 43.33 28.29
N VAL A 11 53.18 44.31 29.13
CA VAL A 11 51.81 44.82 29.34
C VAL A 11 51.80 46.30 28.94
N GLU A 12 50.62 46.90 28.78
CA GLU A 12 50.38 48.23 28.16
C GLU A 12 51.43 49.31 28.48
N TYR A 13 51.88 49.42 29.74
CA TYR A 13 52.88 50.41 30.16
C TYR A 13 54.11 49.81 30.86
N ASP A 14 54.17 48.48 31.02
CA ASP A 14 55.21 47.80 31.81
C ASP A 14 55.86 46.64 31.07
N ARG A 15 57.17 46.48 31.27
CA ARG A 15 57.92 45.29 30.84
C ARG A 15 58.49 44.61 32.06
N ILE A 16 57.94 43.46 32.38
CA ILE A 16 58.37 42.67 33.53
C ILE A 16 59.31 41.58 33.02
N HIS A 17 60.52 41.56 33.58
CA HIS A 17 61.53 40.56 33.25
C HIS A 17 61.58 39.48 34.32
N TYR A 18 61.37 38.23 33.92
CA TYR A 18 61.53 37.05 34.77
C TYR A 18 62.79 36.30 34.34
N PRO A 19 63.94 36.52 35.03
CA PRO A 19 65.18 35.82 34.70
C PRO A 19 65.12 34.40 35.25
N LEU A 20 65.03 33.41 34.35
CA LEU A 20 65.15 32.00 34.71
C LEU A 20 66.60 31.57 34.62
N ALA A 21 67.21 31.23 35.75
CA ALA A 21 68.57 30.72 35.79
C ALA A 21 68.63 29.31 35.19
N LEU A 22 69.52 29.12 34.21
CA LEU A 22 69.77 27.83 33.58
C LEU A 22 71.18 27.37 33.90
N GLU A 23 71.28 26.10 34.29
CA GLU A 23 72.56 25.43 34.44
C GLU A 23 73.07 24.95 33.08
N TYR A 24 74.38 25.07 32.87
CA TYR A 24 74.99 24.59 31.64
C TYR A 24 75.15 23.07 31.70
N SER A 25 74.36 22.35 30.91
CA SER A 25 74.36 20.89 30.86
C SER A 25 75.55 20.26 30.11
N GLY A 26 76.57 21.05 29.75
CA GLY A 26 77.72 20.55 28.99
C GLY A 26 77.43 20.33 27.50
N PRO A 27 78.45 19.85 26.74
CA PRO A 27 78.23 19.37 25.39
C PRO A 27 77.38 18.07 25.43
N PRO A 28 76.40 17.92 24.53
CA PRO A 28 75.58 16.71 24.47
C PRO A 28 76.41 15.48 24.05
N ASP A 29 76.05 14.30 24.55
CA ASP A 29 76.69 13.03 24.16
C ASP A 29 76.37 12.72 22.67
N PRO A 30 77.40 12.54 21.82
CA PRO A 30 77.18 12.21 20.40
C PRO A 30 76.35 10.94 20.19
N LYS A 31 76.41 9.95 21.09
CA LYS A 31 75.62 8.72 20.98
C LYS A 31 74.12 8.98 21.12
N ILE A 32 73.74 9.77 22.13
CA ILE A 32 72.34 10.13 22.38
C ILE A 32 71.78 10.95 21.21
N LEU A 33 72.59 11.87 20.67
CA LEU A 33 72.22 12.63 19.48
C LEU A 33 72.01 11.71 18.28
N GLN A 34 72.93 10.78 18.03
CA GLN A 34 72.83 9.86 16.91
C GLN A 34 71.63 8.91 17.04
N GLU A 35 71.35 8.40 18.23
CA GLU A 35 70.15 7.60 18.50
C GLU A 35 68.86 8.39 18.27
N THR A 36 68.85 9.67 18.67
CA THR A 36 67.69 10.55 18.48
C THR A 36 67.49 10.86 17.00
N ILE A 37 68.56 11.12 16.26
CA ILE A 37 68.52 11.32 14.80
C ILE A 37 67.95 10.07 14.13
N GLN A 38 68.47 8.88 14.43
CA GLN A 38 67.96 7.63 13.86
C GLN A 38 66.48 7.38 14.20
N ARG A 39 66.05 7.73 15.42
CA ARG A 39 64.64 7.62 15.83
C ARG A 39 63.75 8.56 15.02
N LEU A 40 64.18 9.81 14.86
CA LEU A 40 63.44 10.82 14.11
C LEU A 40 63.40 10.48 12.61
N GLU A 41 64.49 10.04 12.03
CA GLU A 41 64.55 9.58 10.63
C GLU A 41 63.60 8.41 10.39
N LYS A 42 63.57 7.41 11.28
CA LYS A 42 62.60 6.31 11.21
C LYS A 42 61.15 6.80 11.29
N GLN A 43 60.89 7.79 12.14
CA GLN A 43 59.55 8.36 12.28
C GLN A 43 59.14 9.16 11.04
N VAL A 44 60.07 9.91 10.42
CA VAL A 44 59.84 10.62 9.16
C VAL A 44 59.52 9.62 8.05
N VAL A 45 60.35 8.59 7.85
CA VAL A 45 60.12 7.56 6.84
C VAL A 45 58.78 6.84 7.06
N PHE A 46 58.43 6.56 8.31
CA PHE A 46 57.14 5.96 8.66
C PHE A 46 55.96 6.87 8.29
N LEU A 47 56.03 8.17 8.62
CA LEU A 47 54.99 9.13 8.29
C LEU A 47 54.89 9.37 6.77
N GLU A 48 56.02 9.46 6.07
CA GLU A 48 56.06 9.53 4.61
C GLU A 48 55.45 8.30 3.96
N SER A 49 55.73 7.10 4.49
CA SER A 49 55.11 5.87 4.00
C SER A 49 53.59 5.89 4.19
N GLN A 50 53.09 6.36 5.34
CA GLN A 50 51.65 6.54 5.55
C GLN A 50 51.04 7.55 4.59
N LEU A 51 51.72 8.67 4.35
CA LEU A 51 51.26 9.68 3.40
C LEU A 51 51.23 9.14 1.97
N SER A 52 52.21 8.32 1.58
CA SER A 52 52.26 7.67 0.26
C SER A 52 51.23 6.55 0.10
N CYS A 53 50.87 5.87 1.19
CA CYS A 53 49.82 4.86 1.24
C CYS A 53 48.42 5.47 1.42
N ASN A 54 48.30 6.79 1.58
CA ASN A 54 47.00 7.42 1.57
C ASN A 54 46.46 7.36 0.14
N ASN A 55 45.34 6.68 -0.03
CA ASN A 55 44.61 6.54 -1.29
C ASN A 55 43.96 7.87 -1.73
N VAL A 56 44.66 9.00 -1.60
CA VAL A 56 44.18 10.34 -1.95
C VAL A 56 43.76 10.37 -3.41
N GLU A 57 44.52 9.75 -4.30
CA GLU A 57 44.16 9.64 -5.72
C GLU A 57 42.88 8.82 -5.95
N GLU A 58 42.68 7.70 -5.24
CA GLU A 58 41.44 6.93 -5.37
C GLU A 58 40.25 7.70 -4.79
N ILE A 59 40.43 8.38 -3.65
CA ILE A 59 39.40 9.18 -2.99
C ILE A 59 39.03 10.38 -3.86
N THR A 60 40.01 11.08 -4.46
CA THR A 60 39.76 12.20 -5.38
C THR A 60 39.05 11.73 -6.65
N ASN A 61 39.48 10.62 -7.25
CA ASN A 61 38.77 10.00 -8.38
C ASN A 61 37.33 9.60 -8.02
N GLN A 62 37.10 9.08 -6.81
CA GLN A 62 35.75 8.77 -6.32
C GLN A 62 34.92 10.03 -6.14
N ILE A 63 35.48 11.09 -5.53
CA ILE A 63 34.84 12.39 -5.36
C ILE A 63 34.42 12.95 -6.72
N ASP A 64 35.32 12.95 -7.71
CA ASP A 64 35.03 13.44 -9.06
C ASP A 64 33.93 12.62 -9.74
N SER A 65 33.96 11.29 -9.58
CA SER A 65 32.91 10.40 -10.13
C SER A 65 31.55 10.66 -9.49
N LEU A 66 31.52 10.96 -8.19
CA LEU A 66 30.30 11.27 -7.46
C LEU A 66 29.78 12.65 -7.83
N GLN A 67 30.66 13.63 -7.99
CA GLN A 67 30.30 14.97 -8.45
C GLN A 67 29.64 14.92 -9.84
N LYS A 68 30.22 14.16 -10.78
CA LYS A 68 29.61 13.94 -12.10
C LYS A 68 28.20 13.35 -12.00
N LYS A 69 28.03 12.28 -11.20
CA LYS A 69 26.72 11.65 -10.97
C LYS A 69 25.71 12.62 -10.34
N VAL A 70 26.14 13.46 -9.40
CA VAL A 70 25.27 14.48 -8.79
C VAL A 70 24.81 15.48 -9.84
N VAL A 71 25.72 15.97 -10.70
CA VAL A 71 25.36 16.85 -11.81
C VAL A 71 24.33 16.18 -12.73
N ASP A 72 24.60 14.97 -13.21
CA ASP A 72 23.70 14.23 -14.10
C ASP A 72 22.29 14.09 -13.48
N VAL A 73 22.20 13.60 -12.24
CA VAL A 73 20.94 13.42 -11.52
C VAL A 73 20.22 14.75 -11.29
N THR A 74 20.95 15.84 -11.02
CA THR A 74 20.32 17.16 -10.85
C THR A 74 19.75 17.68 -12.17
N THR A 75 20.44 17.49 -13.29
CA THR A 75 19.94 17.88 -14.61
C THR A 75 18.70 17.07 -15.00
N GLU A 76 18.70 15.75 -14.77
CA GLU A 76 17.54 14.90 -15.00
C GLU A 76 16.35 15.32 -14.13
N ASN A 77 16.58 15.61 -12.86
CA ASN A 77 15.53 16.10 -11.96
C ASN A 77 14.93 17.43 -12.44
N VAL A 78 15.75 18.33 -12.98
CA VAL A 78 15.25 19.59 -13.56
C VAL A 78 14.40 19.31 -14.80
N MET A 79 14.88 18.46 -15.71
CA MET A 79 14.14 18.06 -16.92
C MET A 79 12.81 17.38 -16.60
N LEU A 80 12.79 16.44 -15.65
CA LEU A 80 11.57 15.77 -15.21
C LEU A 80 10.59 16.75 -14.56
N LYS A 81 11.08 17.67 -13.72
CA LYS A 81 10.23 18.73 -13.14
C LYS A 81 9.63 19.63 -14.21
N GLU A 82 10.39 19.97 -15.25
CA GLU A 82 9.88 20.74 -16.38
C GLU A 82 8.85 19.96 -17.19
N GLN A 83 9.08 18.67 -17.45
CA GLN A 83 8.10 17.81 -18.11
C GLN A 83 6.81 17.73 -17.29
N ILE A 84 6.91 17.50 -15.97
CA ILE A 84 5.75 17.50 -15.06
C ILE A 84 5.02 18.84 -15.13
N LYS A 85 5.73 19.97 -15.13
CA LYS A 85 5.12 21.30 -15.30
C LYS A 85 4.40 21.42 -16.64
N LYS A 86 5.02 20.98 -17.75
CA LYS A 86 4.43 20.98 -19.08
C LYS A 86 3.16 20.13 -19.13
N PHE A 87 3.19 18.88 -18.66
CA PHE A 87 2.02 18.02 -18.59
C PHE A 87 0.91 18.58 -17.69
N ASN A 88 1.26 19.11 -16.53
CA ASN A 88 0.27 19.74 -15.65
C ASN A 88 -0.37 20.97 -16.28
N SER A 89 0.41 21.79 -16.99
CA SER A 89 -0.09 22.96 -17.70
C SER A 89 -0.92 22.62 -18.95
N ALA A 90 -0.57 21.53 -19.65
CA ALA A 90 -1.19 21.12 -20.90
C ALA A 90 -2.43 20.22 -20.71
N GLN A 91 -2.44 19.30 -19.73
CA GLN A 91 -3.45 18.24 -19.64
C GLN A 91 -4.31 18.24 -18.36
N VAL A 92 -3.86 18.81 -17.24
CA VAL A 92 -4.54 18.56 -15.95
C VAL A 92 -5.42 19.72 -15.46
N GLY A 93 -5.26 20.93 -16.01
CA GLY A 93 -5.85 22.13 -15.40
C GLY A 93 -7.23 22.59 -15.89
N LYS A 94 -7.58 22.40 -17.17
CA LYS A 94 -8.71 23.15 -17.78
C LYS A 94 -9.73 22.31 -18.54
N TYR A 95 -9.32 21.29 -19.30
CA TYR A 95 -10.24 20.44 -20.06
C TYR A 95 -10.81 19.31 -19.20
N THR A 96 -9.96 18.58 -18.49
CA THR A 96 -10.36 17.45 -17.64
C THR A 96 -11.28 17.83 -16.48
N ARG A 97 -11.14 19.04 -15.91
CA ARG A 97 -12.04 19.53 -14.85
C ARG A 97 -13.45 19.84 -15.36
N LYS A 98 -13.55 20.55 -16.49
CA LYS A 98 -14.85 20.88 -17.08
C LYS A 98 -15.57 19.63 -17.60
N GLU A 99 -14.83 18.73 -18.23
CA GLU A 99 -15.34 17.43 -18.67
C GLU A 99 -15.76 16.58 -17.47
N MET A 100 -14.96 16.52 -16.39
CA MET A 100 -15.38 15.90 -15.13
C MET A 100 -16.65 16.54 -14.58
N ASP A 101 -16.75 17.86 -14.52
CA ASP A 101 -17.92 18.56 -13.99
C ASP A 101 -19.18 18.26 -14.82
N VAL A 102 -19.06 18.14 -16.14
CA VAL A 102 -20.16 17.72 -17.03
C VAL A 102 -20.54 16.27 -16.74
N VAL A 103 -19.57 15.37 -16.61
CA VAL A 103 -19.83 13.97 -16.26
C VAL A 103 -20.49 13.86 -14.88
N PHE A 104 -20.00 14.56 -13.87
CA PHE A 104 -20.59 14.58 -12.52
C PHE A 104 -22.03 15.11 -12.52
N LYS A 105 -22.31 16.20 -13.26
CA LYS A 105 -23.68 16.70 -13.43
C LYS A 105 -24.59 15.67 -14.11
N SER A 106 -24.08 15.00 -15.15
CA SER A 106 -24.84 13.96 -15.84
C SER A 106 -25.12 12.75 -14.93
N LEU A 107 -24.13 12.30 -14.16
CA LEU A 107 -24.27 11.23 -13.18
C LEU A 107 -25.29 11.59 -12.10
N TYR A 108 -25.23 12.80 -11.56
CA TYR A 108 -26.19 13.26 -10.56
C TYR A 108 -27.63 13.28 -11.12
N SER A 109 -27.80 13.76 -12.36
CA SER A 109 -29.12 13.76 -13.02
C SER A 109 -29.66 12.36 -13.26
N LEU A 110 -28.78 11.41 -13.63
CA LEU A 110 -29.14 10.00 -13.84
C LEU A 110 -29.47 9.31 -12.53
N GLU A 111 -28.71 9.57 -11.47
CA GLU A 111 -28.99 9.02 -10.14
C GLU A 111 -30.33 9.51 -9.60
N SER A 112 -30.66 10.78 -9.81
CA SER A 112 -31.97 11.33 -9.44
C SER A 112 -33.12 10.66 -10.20
N LYS A 113 -32.95 10.44 -11.51
CA LYS A 113 -33.95 9.73 -12.34
C LYS A 113 -34.10 8.27 -11.91
N LEU A 114 -32.99 7.59 -11.62
CA LEU A 114 -33.02 6.21 -11.15
C LEU A 114 -33.78 6.08 -9.82
N LYS A 115 -33.60 7.04 -8.90
CA LYS A 115 -34.35 7.08 -7.63
C LYS A 115 -35.84 7.28 -7.86
N SER A 116 -36.26 8.22 -8.70
CA SER A 116 -37.68 8.43 -9.00
C SER A 116 -38.30 7.21 -9.69
N GLU A 117 -37.59 6.60 -10.64
CA GLU A 117 -38.05 5.36 -11.29
C GLU A 117 -38.22 4.23 -10.26
N HIS A 118 -37.26 4.06 -9.34
CA HIS A 118 -37.37 3.07 -8.28
C HIS A 118 -38.61 3.28 -7.40
N GLU A 119 -38.89 4.52 -7.00
CA GLU A 119 -40.10 4.88 -6.26
C GLU A 119 -41.39 4.55 -7.04
N THR A 120 -41.40 4.78 -8.37
CA THR A 120 -42.57 4.43 -9.20
C THR A 120 -42.74 2.92 -9.32
N VAL A 121 -41.67 2.17 -9.52
CA VAL A 121 -41.70 0.70 -9.56
C VAL A 121 -42.20 0.13 -8.23
N ASP A 122 -41.77 0.69 -7.11
CA ASP A 122 -42.23 0.25 -5.79
C ASP A 122 -43.69 0.62 -5.50
N LYS A 123 -44.20 1.72 -6.07
CA LYS A 123 -45.66 2.02 -6.06
C LYS A 123 -46.43 0.99 -6.86
N LEU A 124 -46.04 0.75 -8.11
CA LEU A 124 -46.69 -0.22 -8.99
C LEU A 124 -46.64 -1.64 -8.42
N ARG A 125 -45.54 -2.02 -7.75
CA ARG A 125 -45.45 -3.31 -7.03
C ARG A 125 -46.48 -3.43 -5.91
N ARG A 126 -46.71 -2.36 -5.15
CA ARG A 126 -47.71 -2.34 -4.08
C ARG A 126 -49.12 -2.44 -4.65
N GLU A 127 -49.44 -1.65 -5.67
CA GLU A 127 -50.74 -1.69 -6.34
C GLU A 127 -51.02 -3.06 -6.97
N ASN A 128 -50.03 -3.65 -7.65
CA ASN A 128 -50.18 -4.98 -8.23
C ASN A 128 -50.39 -6.06 -7.15
N ALA A 129 -49.71 -5.94 -6.01
CA ALA A 129 -49.94 -6.82 -4.87
C ALA A 129 -51.37 -6.65 -4.30
N GLU A 130 -51.85 -5.41 -4.16
CA GLU A 130 -53.21 -5.13 -3.69
C GLU A 130 -54.28 -5.66 -4.66
N LEU A 131 -54.13 -5.40 -5.96
CA LEU A 131 -55.02 -5.93 -7.00
C LEU A 131 -55.03 -7.46 -7.00
N SER A 132 -53.89 -8.11 -6.74
CA SER A 132 -53.84 -9.57 -6.62
C SER A 132 -54.64 -10.10 -5.44
N VAL A 133 -54.64 -9.40 -4.30
CA VAL A 133 -55.46 -9.74 -3.13
C VAL A 133 -56.94 -9.54 -3.43
N GLN A 134 -57.31 -8.40 -4.04
CA GLN A 134 -58.70 -8.13 -4.44
C GLN A 134 -59.22 -9.17 -5.44
N LEU A 135 -58.38 -9.59 -6.40
CA LEU A 135 -58.71 -10.67 -7.33
C LEU A 135 -58.98 -11.99 -6.60
N GLU A 136 -58.14 -12.36 -5.62
CA GLU A 136 -58.37 -13.55 -4.81
C GLU A 136 -59.68 -13.48 -4.02
N GLU A 137 -59.99 -12.33 -3.42
CA GLU A 137 -61.24 -12.11 -2.69
C GLU A 137 -62.45 -12.20 -3.60
N ALA A 138 -62.41 -11.59 -4.78
CA ALA A 138 -63.44 -11.69 -5.80
C ALA A 138 -63.65 -13.14 -6.29
N LEU A 139 -62.56 -13.90 -6.48
CA LEU A 139 -62.65 -15.32 -6.83
C LEU A 139 -63.25 -16.15 -5.69
N LYS A 140 -62.95 -15.83 -4.42
CA LYS A 140 -63.56 -16.49 -3.25
C LYS A 140 -65.07 -16.20 -3.19
N THR A 141 -65.48 -14.94 -3.38
CA THR A 141 -66.91 -14.57 -3.37
C THR A 141 -67.65 -15.15 -4.57
N GLU A 142 -67.05 -15.19 -5.76
CA GLU A 142 -67.61 -15.86 -6.93
C GLU A 142 -67.83 -17.36 -6.67
N ARG A 143 -66.83 -18.07 -6.13
CA ARG A 143 -66.96 -19.48 -5.77
C ARG A 143 -68.07 -19.72 -4.74
N PHE A 144 -68.18 -18.83 -3.75
CA PHE A 144 -69.22 -18.89 -2.73
C PHE A 144 -70.63 -18.69 -3.34
N LEU A 145 -70.84 -17.63 -4.13
CA LEU A 145 -72.12 -17.38 -4.80
C LEU A 145 -72.49 -18.48 -5.79
N ARG A 146 -71.53 -19.00 -6.56
CA ARG A 146 -71.75 -20.18 -7.43
C ARG A 146 -72.17 -21.41 -6.64
N SER A 147 -71.64 -21.61 -5.43
CA SER A 147 -72.06 -22.72 -4.56
C SER A 147 -73.50 -22.53 -4.06
N GLN A 148 -73.88 -21.32 -3.65
CA GLN A 148 -75.27 -21.00 -3.26
C GLN A 148 -76.25 -21.18 -4.42
N LEU A 149 -75.91 -20.68 -5.62
CA LEU A 149 -76.75 -20.85 -6.81
C LEU A 149 -76.96 -22.33 -7.16
N ARG A 150 -75.93 -23.18 -6.98
CA ARG A 150 -76.11 -24.63 -7.14
C ARG A 150 -77.11 -25.19 -6.12
N VAL A 151 -77.01 -24.81 -4.85
CA VAL A 151 -77.96 -25.25 -3.81
C VAL A 151 -79.39 -24.80 -4.16
N PHE A 152 -79.60 -23.54 -4.53
CA PHE A 152 -80.92 -23.03 -4.96
C PHE A 152 -81.45 -23.73 -6.23
N GLN A 153 -80.58 -24.11 -7.17
CA GLN A 153 -80.97 -24.90 -8.34
C GLN A 153 -81.47 -26.30 -7.95
N PHE A 154 -80.82 -26.95 -6.97
CA PHE A 154 -81.23 -28.28 -6.48
C PHE A 154 -82.47 -28.25 -5.57
N GLU A 155 -82.72 -27.15 -4.86
CA GLU A 155 -83.91 -26.98 -4.00
C GLU A 155 -85.16 -26.55 -4.78
N SER A 156 -85.07 -26.24 -6.08
CA SER A 156 -86.25 -26.06 -6.93
C SER A 156 -86.96 -27.41 -7.13
N PRO A 157 -88.22 -27.59 -6.67
CA PRO A 157 -88.92 -28.83 -6.94
C PRO A 157 -89.31 -28.84 -8.42
N PHE A 158 -88.54 -29.55 -9.23
CA PHE A 158 -88.90 -29.92 -10.59
C PHE A 158 -90.20 -30.75 -10.57
N LYS A 159 -91.34 -30.08 -10.70
CA LYS A 159 -92.54 -30.71 -11.25
C LYS A 159 -92.27 -30.97 -12.74
N ARG A 160 -92.15 -32.27 -13.04
CA ARG A 160 -92.50 -33.02 -14.28
C ARG A 160 -93.27 -32.18 -15.33
N ARG A 161 -93.09 -32.31 -16.66
CA ARG A 161 -92.95 -33.56 -17.44
C ARG A 161 -92.75 -33.27 -18.95
N GLN A 162 -92.03 -34.20 -19.60
CA GLN A 162 -92.33 -34.87 -20.89
C GLN A 162 -91.77 -34.38 -22.25
N ASN A 163 -90.83 -35.21 -22.75
CA ASN A 163 -90.66 -35.78 -24.11
C ASN A 163 -90.39 -34.89 -25.33
N GLN A 164 -89.25 -35.16 -25.99
CA GLN A 164 -89.26 -35.87 -27.28
C GLN A 164 -87.97 -36.68 -27.53
N LYS A 165 -88.14 -37.71 -28.37
CA LYS A 165 -87.34 -38.90 -28.67
C LYS A 165 -85.92 -38.67 -29.25
N ALA A 166 -85.02 -39.55 -28.81
CA ALA A 166 -84.07 -40.40 -29.56
C ALA A 166 -83.37 -39.87 -30.83
N HIS A 167 -82.03 -39.91 -30.84
CA HIS A 167 -81.26 -40.97 -31.50
C HIS A 167 -79.76 -40.88 -31.15
N SER A 168 -79.18 -42.02 -30.78
CA SER A 168 -77.74 -42.30 -30.82
C SER A 168 -77.31 -42.56 -32.29
N PRO A 169 -76.02 -42.44 -32.65
CA PRO A 169 -75.03 -43.43 -32.24
C PRO A 169 -73.65 -42.85 -31.86
N SER A 170 -72.84 -43.81 -31.41
CA SER A 170 -71.50 -43.78 -30.84
C SER A 170 -70.39 -43.71 -31.93
N PRO A 171 -69.13 -44.13 -31.69
CA PRO A 171 -68.04 -43.26 -31.23
C PRO A 171 -66.77 -43.33 -32.13
N THR A 172 -66.00 -42.24 -32.29
CA THR A 172 -64.59 -42.34 -32.76
C THR A 172 -63.77 -41.05 -32.53
N ARG A 173 -62.87 -41.14 -31.54
CA ARG A 173 -61.40 -40.95 -31.68
C ARG A 173 -60.79 -39.59 -32.10
N ASN A 174 -59.95 -39.06 -31.19
CA ASN A 174 -58.83 -38.09 -31.34
C ASN A 174 -59.24 -36.62 -31.61
N ARG A 175 -58.63 -35.57 -31.03
CA ARG A 175 -57.23 -35.38 -30.61
C ARG A 175 -57.15 -34.20 -29.62
N SER A 176 -56.31 -34.38 -28.61
CA SER A 176 -55.92 -33.45 -27.55
C SER A 176 -55.52 -32.05 -28.05
N LEU A 177 -55.98 -31.02 -27.33
CA LEU A 177 -55.40 -29.68 -27.32
C LEU A 177 -55.36 -29.16 -25.87
N GLU A 178 -54.81 -29.97 -24.96
CA GLU A 178 -54.23 -29.48 -23.72
C GLU A 178 -52.76 -29.12 -23.95
N HIS A 179 -52.48 -27.84 -24.19
CA HIS A 179 -51.17 -27.29 -23.86
C HIS A 179 -51.23 -25.77 -23.72
N CYS A 180 -51.44 -25.28 -22.50
CA CYS A 180 -50.97 -23.98 -22.01
C CYS A 180 -50.90 -24.02 -20.47
N PHE A 181 -50.22 -25.04 -19.93
CA PHE A 181 -49.56 -24.92 -18.63
C PHE A 181 -48.09 -24.62 -18.92
N GLU A 182 -47.71 -23.35 -18.98
CA GLU A 182 -46.33 -22.98 -18.73
C GLU A 182 -46.17 -22.49 -17.30
N LYS A 183 -45.24 -23.19 -16.64
CA LYS A 183 -44.93 -23.19 -15.22
C LYS A 183 -44.29 -21.86 -14.76
N PRO A 184 -44.26 -21.62 -13.43
CA PRO A 184 -43.47 -20.55 -12.84
C PRO A 184 -41.98 -20.71 -13.14
N PHE A 185 -41.36 -19.59 -13.50
CA PHE A 185 -39.91 -19.43 -13.66
C PHE A 185 -39.19 -19.81 -12.37
N GLN A 186 -38.41 -20.89 -12.41
CA GLN A 186 -37.40 -21.22 -11.40
C GLN A 186 -36.04 -20.68 -11.84
N PRO A 187 -35.31 -19.93 -10.99
CA PRO A 187 -33.96 -19.49 -11.32
C PRO A 187 -32.99 -20.67 -11.20
N LYS A 188 -32.42 -21.11 -12.32
CA LYS A 188 -31.30 -22.06 -12.34
C LYS A 188 -30.07 -21.38 -11.71
N ARG A 189 -29.68 -21.86 -10.53
CA ARG A 189 -28.30 -21.74 -10.03
C ARG A 189 -27.38 -22.42 -11.02
N VAL A 190 -26.56 -21.64 -11.73
CA VAL A 190 -25.36 -22.15 -12.40
C VAL A 190 -24.23 -22.02 -11.39
N THR A 191 -23.93 -23.13 -10.73
CA THR A 191 -22.62 -23.37 -10.16
C THR A 191 -21.68 -23.71 -11.30
N ASN A 192 -20.77 -22.81 -11.67
CA ASN A 192 -19.42 -23.25 -11.97
C ASN A 192 -18.38 -22.18 -11.70
N ARG A 193 -17.39 -22.62 -10.93
CA ARG A 193 -16.18 -21.92 -10.53
C ARG A 193 -15.40 -21.46 -11.76
N LYS A 194 -14.81 -20.28 -11.70
CA LYS A 194 -13.39 -20.10 -12.05
C LYS A 194 -12.82 -18.96 -11.20
N ILE A 195 -12.06 -19.40 -10.22
CA ILE A 195 -11.15 -18.63 -9.39
C ILE A 195 -10.09 -18.07 -10.34
N TRP A 196 -9.98 -16.75 -10.45
CA TRP A 196 -8.76 -16.12 -10.96
C TRP A 196 -7.75 -16.07 -9.82
N SER A 197 -6.94 -17.12 -9.74
CA SER A 197 -5.67 -17.11 -9.04
C SER A 197 -4.71 -16.30 -9.89
N ALA A 198 -4.38 -15.08 -9.45
CA ALA A 198 -3.19 -14.40 -9.90
C ALA A 198 -1.99 -15.13 -9.30
N SER A 199 -1.28 -15.88 -10.13
CA SER A 199 0.09 -16.31 -9.86
C SER A 199 0.91 -15.98 -11.08
N SER A 200 2.03 -15.31 -10.82
CA SER A 200 3.10 -14.96 -11.75
C SER A 200 3.50 -16.11 -12.67
N PRO A 201 4.18 -15.77 -13.78
CA PRO A 201 5.37 -16.52 -14.11
C PRO A 201 6.57 -15.61 -14.39
N GLU A 202 7.66 -15.91 -13.68
CA GLU A 202 9.00 -15.65 -14.17
C GLU A 202 9.31 -16.56 -15.38
N LEU A 203 10.05 -15.97 -16.32
CA LEU A 203 11.15 -16.53 -17.11
C LEU A 203 10.93 -17.77 -18.01
N GLY A 204 11.22 -17.59 -19.30
CA GLY A 204 11.46 -18.70 -20.22
C GLY A 204 11.80 -18.29 -21.66
N ARG A 205 13.09 -18.01 -21.88
CA ARG A 205 13.89 -18.14 -23.13
C ARG A 205 13.20 -18.60 -24.43
N SER A 206 13.58 -17.96 -25.55
CA SER A 206 13.94 -18.68 -26.79
C SER A 206 14.97 -17.90 -27.62
N SER A 207 15.99 -18.64 -28.04
CA SER A 207 16.96 -18.39 -29.12
C SER A 207 16.27 -18.23 -30.49
N SER A 208 16.82 -17.50 -31.46
CA SER A 208 17.88 -18.00 -32.36
C SER A 208 18.35 -16.93 -33.37
N GLU A 209 19.67 -16.95 -33.64
CA GLU A 209 20.40 -16.74 -34.93
C GLU A 209 20.28 -15.36 -35.65
N GLU A 210 21.33 -14.73 -36.20
CA GLU A 210 22.60 -15.22 -36.75
C GLU A 210 23.64 -14.08 -36.99
N SER A 211 24.93 -14.40 -36.76
CA SER A 211 26.10 -14.12 -37.65
C SER A 211 27.09 -12.93 -37.44
N VAL A 212 28.38 -13.34 -37.29
CA VAL A 212 29.73 -12.78 -37.68
C VAL A 212 30.23 -11.48 -36.96
N VAL A 213 31.43 -11.32 -36.36
CA VAL A 213 32.85 -11.70 -36.66
C VAL A 213 33.70 -11.77 -35.34
N GLY A 214 34.72 -12.64 -35.29
CA GLY A 214 35.55 -13.02 -34.12
C GLY A 214 36.58 -12.01 -33.56
N ARG A 215 37.24 -12.29 -32.42
CA ARG A 215 38.50 -13.07 -32.29
C ARG A 215 38.75 -13.57 -30.85
N ARG A 216 39.55 -14.64 -30.76
CA ARG A 216 40.00 -15.45 -29.61
C ARG A 216 40.95 -14.72 -28.66
N VAL A 217 40.99 -15.09 -27.36
CA VAL A 217 42.17 -15.61 -26.61
C VAL A 217 41.69 -16.40 -25.36
N ILE A 218 42.46 -17.43 -25.02
CA ILE A 218 42.27 -18.58 -24.12
C ILE A 218 42.70 -18.25 -22.66
N GLY A 219 42.05 -18.86 -21.66
CA GLY A 219 42.60 -18.94 -20.29
C GLY A 219 41.74 -19.79 -19.35
N LYS A 220 42.27 -20.94 -18.93
CA LYS A 220 41.63 -21.98 -18.08
C LYS A 220 41.83 -21.66 -16.59
N ALA A 221 40.86 -22.00 -15.74
CA ALA A 221 41.11 -22.61 -14.41
C ALA A 221 39.83 -23.22 -13.82
N LYS A 222 39.89 -24.51 -13.50
CA LYS A 222 38.89 -25.28 -12.75
C LYS A 222 39.22 -25.19 -11.27
N GLN A 223 38.23 -25.02 -10.40
CA GLN A 223 38.29 -25.61 -9.06
C GLN A 223 36.91 -26.06 -8.61
N LYS A 224 36.83 -27.37 -8.34
CA LYS A 224 35.71 -28.08 -7.73
C LYS A 224 35.79 -27.85 -6.22
N PHE A 225 34.66 -27.58 -5.58
CA PHE A 225 34.45 -27.97 -4.18
C PHE A 225 33.08 -28.62 -4.03
N GLN A 226 33.11 -29.89 -3.68
CA GLN A 226 31.98 -30.69 -3.23
C GLN A 226 31.81 -30.48 -1.73
N TYR A 227 30.59 -30.21 -1.26
CA TYR A 227 30.17 -30.66 0.06
C TYR A 227 28.72 -31.17 0.01
N LYS A 228 28.49 -32.13 0.90
CA LYS A 228 27.55 -33.25 0.79
C LYS A 228 26.15 -32.89 1.29
N LEU A 229 25.16 -33.51 0.66
CA LEU A 229 23.77 -33.62 1.12
C LEU A 229 23.61 -34.71 2.19
N SER A 230 22.59 -34.52 3.05
CA SER A 230 21.67 -35.52 3.67
C SER A 230 21.66 -35.56 5.21
N PRO A 231 20.60 -36.08 5.88
CA PRO A 231 19.15 -36.01 5.56
C PRO A 231 18.20 -35.85 6.78
N ARG A 232 16.92 -35.59 6.46
CA ARG A 232 15.64 -36.06 7.10
C ARG A 232 15.61 -36.39 8.60
N PHE A 233 14.65 -35.77 9.30
CA PHE A 233 13.70 -36.51 10.15
C PHE A 233 12.25 -36.07 9.87
N ARG A 234 11.39 -37.08 9.71
CA ARG A 234 9.94 -37.04 9.43
C ARG A 234 9.18 -37.15 10.76
N ALA A 235 7.98 -36.54 10.77
CA ALA A 235 6.71 -36.98 11.37
C ALA A 235 6.72 -37.55 12.81
N SER A 236 5.84 -37.09 13.70
CA SER A 236 4.47 -37.63 13.73
C SER A 236 3.51 -36.83 14.60
N SER A 237 2.34 -36.54 14.05
CA SER A 237 1.10 -36.33 14.79
C SER A 237 0.52 -37.67 15.23
N PRO A 238 -0.31 -37.71 16.30
CA PRO A 238 -1.40 -38.66 16.37
C PRO A 238 -2.77 -37.94 16.40
N THR A 239 -3.68 -38.54 15.66
CA THR A 239 -5.11 -38.24 15.52
C THR A 239 -5.95 -39.15 16.42
N PHE A 240 -7.12 -38.63 16.87
CA PHE A 240 -8.40 -39.35 17.12
C PHE A 240 -8.39 -40.36 18.31
N SER A 241 -9.40 -40.54 19.18
CA SER A 241 -10.88 -40.49 19.07
C SER A 241 -11.42 -40.49 20.53
N GLU A 242 -12.42 -39.68 20.93
CA GLU A 242 -13.88 -39.91 20.93
C GLU A 242 -14.50 -40.21 22.33
N LEU A 243 -15.64 -39.53 22.55
CA LEU A 243 -16.80 -39.87 23.40
C LEU A 243 -16.89 -39.43 24.88
N SER A 244 -17.88 -38.53 25.08
CA SER A 244 -19.08 -38.75 25.93
C SER A 244 -19.16 -38.11 27.33
N HIS A 245 -19.88 -36.97 27.34
CA HIS A 245 -20.94 -36.51 28.28
C HIS A 245 -20.70 -36.20 29.77
N ASN A 246 -21.11 -34.96 30.10
CA ASN A 246 -21.68 -34.41 31.36
C ASN A 246 -20.71 -34.38 32.56
N SER A 247 -20.50 -33.31 33.32
CA SER A 247 -21.33 -32.16 33.73
C SER A 247 -20.46 -31.20 34.56
N GLY A 248 -20.82 -29.92 34.64
CA GLY A 248 -20.53 -29.10 35.83
C GLY A 248 -19.37 -28.09 35.72
N LEU A 249 -19.76 -26.81 35.65
CA LEU A 249 -19.20 -25.66 36.37
C LEU A 249 -17.76 -25.81 36.92
N SER A 250 -16.76 -25.15 36.32
CA SER A 250 -15.64 -24.56 37.06
C SER A 250 -14.72 -23.70 36.19
N LYS A 251 -14.69 -22.40 36.50
CA LYS A 251 -13.55 -21.47 36.47
C LYS A 251 -12.64 -21.47 35.23
N CYS A 252 -12.85 -20.49 34.34
CA CYS A 252 -11.79 -20.02 33.46
C CYS A 252 -10.73 -19.26 34.29
N GLY A 253 -9.56 -19.86 34.45
CA GLY A 253 -8.38 -19.29 35.11
C GLY A 253 -7.58 -18.33 34.22
N CYS A 254 -8.25 -17.43 33.48
CA CYS A 254 -7.57 -16.39 32.72
C CYS A 254 -7.51 -15.11 33.56
N ARG A 255 -6.35 -14.82 34.14
CA ARG A 255 -6.05 -13.49 34.67
C ARG A 255 -6.03 -12.49 33.51
N ASN A 256 -6.90 -11.49 33.59
CA ASN A 256 -7.00 -10.29 32.75
C ASN A 256 -8.01 -10.28 31.59
N CYS A 257 -9.14 -10.97 31.73
CA CYS A 257 -10.38 -10.49 31.09
C CYS A 257 -11.10 -9.59 32.11
N LEU A 258 -10.78 -8.29 32.12
CA LEU A 258 -11.65 -7.31 32.75
C LEU A 258 -12.53 -6.66 31.69
N ASP A 259 -13.79 -6.72 32.03
CA ASP A 259 -14.96 -6.43 31.25
C ASP A 259 -15.32 -4.94 31.42
N THR A 260 -15.76 -4.35 30.31
CA THR A 260 -16.97 -3.53 30.28
C THR A 260 -16.95 -2.07 30.84
N LYS A 261 -17.23 -1.15 29.89
CA LYS A 261 -18.16 0.01 29.94
C LYS A 261 -17.59 1.44 29.95
N PHE A 262 -18.29 2.25 29.13
CA PHE A 262 -18.25 3.70 28.96
C PHE A 262 -17.06 4.31 28.22
N LEU A 263 -17.29 4.75 26.98
CA LEU A 263 -17.23 6.17 26.58
C LEU A 263 -17.71 6.34 25.12
N ARG A 264 -18.56 7.34 24.90
CA ARG A 264 -19.03 7.82 23.58
C ARG A 264 -17.84 8.27 22.70
N PRO A 265 -17.90 8.14 21.37
CA PRO A 265 -16.97 8.84 20.51
C PRO A 265 -17.45 10.29 20.30
N ASP A 266 -16.87 11.23 21.06
CA ASP A 266 -16.91 12.64 20.69
C ASP A 266 -15.93 12.88 19.53
N ASN A 267 -16.51 13.16 18.36
CA ASN A 267 -15.81 13.74 17.22
C ASN A 267 -15.27 15.12 17.60
N ARG A 268 -13.94 15.27 17.77
CA ARG A 268 -13.26 16.57 17.69
C ARG A 268 -12.13 16.54 16.65
N PRO A 269 -12.07 17.50 15.71
CA PRO A 269 -11.08 17.53 14.65
C PRO A 269 -9.72 18.03 15.17
N GLY A 270 -8.69 17.20 15.02
CA GLY A 270 -7.29 17.57 15.28
C GLY A 270 -6.75 18.55 14.24
N LYS A 271 -6.99 19.86 14.42
CA LYS A 271 -6.43 20.91 13.54
C LYS A 271 -5.22 21.67 14.10
N ASN A 272 -4.76 21.39 15.33
CA ASN A 272 -3.73 22.23 15.98
C ASN A 272 -2.27 21.75 15.87
N LYS A 273 -1.98 20.58 15.30
CA LYS A 273 -0.58 20.09 15.18
C LYS A 273 0.20 20.73 14.02
N ASN A 274 -0.49 21.28 13.01
CA ASN A 274 0.16 21.88 11.84
C ASN A 274 0.62 23.33 12.05
N VAL A 275 -0.05 24.10 12.93
CA VAL A 275 0.31 25.50 13.21
C VAL A 275 1.63 25.60 13.99
N LYS A 276 1.94 24.62 14.86
CA LYS A 276 3.17 24.60 15.65
C LYS A 276 4.41 24.32 14.77
N ARG A 277 4.30 23.39 13.81
CA ARG A 277 5.37 23.10 12.83
C ARG A 277 5.70 24.29 11.91
N GLY A 278 4.74 25.18 11.65
CA GLY A 278 4.97 26.41 10.86
C GLY A 278 5.90 27.40 11.58
N ARG A 279 5.65 27.65 12.88
CA ARG A 279 6.44 28.61 13.67
C ARG A 279 7.88 28.14 13.88
N ASP A 280 8.10 26.84 14.03
CA ASP A 280 9.45 26.30 14.22
C ASP A 280 10.29 26.39 12.93
N LYS A 281 9.66 26.23 11.76
CA LYS A 281 10.32 26.45 10.46
C LYS A 281 10.72 27.91 10.25
N GLU A 282 9.85 28.84 10.61
CA GLU A 282 10.14 30.28 10.44
C GLU A 282 11.29 30.75 11.34
N LYS A 283 11.40 30.21 12.57
CA LYS A 283 12.54 30.44 13.46
C LYS A 283 13.85 29.87 12.91
N LEU A 284 13.80 28.71 12.26
CA LEU A 284 14.96 28.09 11.64
C LEU A 284 15.48 28.94 10.46
N ILE A 285 14.59 29.43 9.61
CA ILE A 285 14.92 30.28 8.46
C ILE A 285 15.60 31.58 8.92
N LYS A 286 15.06 32.23 9.96
CA LYS A 286 15.66 33.45 10.54
C LYS A 286 17.06 33.22 11.10
N ARG A 287 17.34 32.04 11.69
CA ARG A 287 18.68 31.68 12.16
C ARG A 287 19.65 31.45 11.01
N ILE A 288 19.21 30.81 9.94
CA ILE A 288 20.05 30.57 8.75
C ILE A 288 20.46 31.91 8.13
N GLN A 289 19.50 32.82 7.91
CA GLN A 289 19.80 34.17 7.39
C GLN A 289 20.74 34.97 8.28
N SER A 290 20.59 34.86 9.61
CA SER A 290 21.51 35.51 10.54
C SER A 290 22.93 34.95 10.45
N LEU A 291 23.10 33.66 10.19
CA LEU A 291 24.41 33.04 10.01
C LEU A 291 25.04 33.41 8.67
N GLU A 292 24.24 33.46 7.60
CA GLU A 292 24.69 33.90 6.26
C GLU A 292 25.21 35.35 6.30
N ASN A 293 24.53 36.24 7.03
CA ASN A 293 24.98 37.62 7.22
C ASN A 293 26.29 37.69 8.01
N LEU A 294 26.44 36.86 9.05
CA LEU A 294 27.64 36.81 9.88
C LEU A 294 28.84 36.29 9.09
N ILE A 295 28.65 35.22 8.31
CA ILE A 295 29.65 34.68 7.40
C ILE A 295 30.05 35.73 6.35
N SER A 296 29.08 36.43 5.76
CA SER A 296 29.35 37.49 4.78
C SER A 296 30.16 38.65 5.38
N SER A 297 29.92 38.98 6.66
CA SER A 297 30.68 40.01 7.37
C SER A 297 32.11 39.61 7.74
N ILE A 298 32.38 38.31 7.89
CA ILE A 298 33.72 37.78 8.16
C ILE A 298 34.53 37.67 6.87
N VAL A 299 33.89 37.37 5.74
CA VAL A 299 34.57 37.19 4.45
C VAL A 299 34.91 38.55 3.78
N LEU A 300 34.20 39.62 4.12
CA LEU A 300 34.38 40.96 3.54
C LEU A 300 35.24 41.92 4.38
N ASN A 301 35.73 41.49 5.55
CA ASN A 301 36.71 42.20 6.38
C ASN A 301 38.03 41.44 6.40
#